data_AF-V2WWW9-F1
#
_entry.id   AF-V2WWW9-F1
#
_cell.length_a   1.000
_cell.length_b   1.000
_cell.length_c   1.000
_cell.angle_alpha   90.00
_cell.angle_beta   90.00
_cell.angle_gamma   90.00
#
_symmetry.space_group_name_H-M   'P 1'
#
loop_
_entity.id
_entity.type
_entity.pdbx_description
1 polymer ?
#
loop_
_entity_poly.entity_id
_entity_poly.type
_entity_poly.pdbx_seq_one_letter_code
_entity_poly.pdbx_strand_id
1 'polypeptide(L)'
;MLRDPPAHLPTPNPDARAFRRPSSKSQVAYYSWRVRMWVEGTFALTVMEPWEKLVVVFAFLVMSILVSVSLIRFLPAKITTIQRQTAYYLWGHHDGIDSISSSRTTLSNWTVH
;
A
#
# COMPACT_ATOMS: atom_id res chain seq x y z
N MET A 1 34.46 29.69 -33.87
CA MET A 1 35.34 30.14 -32.76
C MET A 1 34.56 30.01 -31.47
N LEU A 2 34.75 28.94 -30.71
CA LEU A 2 34.15 28.77 -29.39
C LEU A 2 34.97 29.60 -28.40
N ARG A 3 34.36 30.53 -27.66
CA ARG A 3 35.05 31.30 -26.61
C ARG A 3 35.40 30.35 -25.46
N ASP A 4 36.64 30.40 -24.99
CA ASP A 4 37.04 29.66 -23.79
C ASP A 4 36.21 30.14 -22.59
N PRO A 5 35.68 29.22 -21.76
CA PRO A 5 34.95 29.59 -20.57
C PRO A 5 35.88 30.32 -19.58
N PRO A 6 35.36 31.31 -18.82
CA PRO A 6 36.16 32.06 -17.86
C PRO A 6 36.75 31.13 -16.79
N ALA A 7 38.03 31.36 -16.42
CA ALA A 7 38.79 30.54 -15.48
C ALA A 7 38.17 30.46 -14.06
N HIS A 8 37.29 31.40 -13.71
CA HIS A 8 36.58 31.41 -12.45
C HIS A 8 35.08 31.59 -12.68
N LEU A 9 34.32 30.52 -12.47
CA LEU A 9 32.88 30.59 -12.34
C LEU A 9 32.53 30.87 -10.87
N PRO A 10 31.53 31.73 -10.57
CA PRO A 10 31.03 31.87 -9.21
C PRO A 10 30.46 30.52 -8.76
N THR A 11 30.59 30.21 -7.47
CA THR A 11 29.95 29.01 -6.93
C THR A 11 28.43 29.13 -7.10
N PRO A 12 27.76 28.08 -7.60
CA PRO A 12 26.31 28.10 -7.70
C PRO A 12 25.74 28.24 -6.28
N ASN A 13 24.89 29.25 -6.08
CA ASN A 13 24.16 29.46 -4.83
C ASN A 13 22.69 29.06 -5.03
N PRO A 14 22.36 27.76 -5.09
CA PRO A 14 20.99 27.32 -5.28
C PRO A 14 20.15 27.72 -4.06
N ASP A 15 18.97 28.29 -4.31
CA ASP A 15 18.05 28.62 -3.23
C ASP A 15 17.44 27.34 -2.63
N ALA A 16 18.14 26.75 -1.67
CA ALA A 16 17.74 25.51 -1.00
C ALA A 16 16.67 25.73 0.08
N ARG A 17 16.13 26.94 0.23
CA ARG A 17 15.14 27.27 1.29
C ARG A 17 13.88 26.41 1.19
N ALA A 18 13.44 26.08 -0.03
CA ALA A 18 12.27 25.24 -0.26
C ALA A 18 12.44 23.79 0.23
N PHE A 19 13.68 23.28 0.25
CA PHE A 19 14.00 21.89 0.64
C PHE A 19 14.44 21.78 2.10
N ARG A 20 14.61 22.89 2.82
CA ARG A 20 14.98 22.83 4.23
C ARG A 20 13.83 22.29 5.07
N ARG A 21 14.19 21.45 6.05
CA ARG A 21 13.28 21.02 7.11
C ARG A 21 12.69 22.26 7.81
N PRO A 22 11.39 22.27 8.12
CA PRO A 22 10.79 23.35 8.89
C PRO A 22 11.48 23.49 10.25
N SER A 23 11.84 24.72 10.63
CA SER A 23 12.45 25.01 11.93
C SER A 23 11.43 25.06 13.09
N SER A 24 10.14 24.98 12.78
CA SER A 24 9.06 25.01 13.78
C SER A 24 9.02 23.69 14.57
N LYS A 25 8.81 23.76 15.89
CA LYS A 25 8.63 22.58 16.77
C LYS A 25 7.31 21.84 16.56
N SER A 26 6.42 22.33 15.68
CA SER A 26 5.13 21.69 15.43
C SER A 26 5.30 20.38 14.64
N GLN A 27 4.73 19.28 15.16
CA GLN A 27 4.78 17.97 14.52
C GLN A 27 4.03 17.97 13.18
N VAL A 28 2.94 18.74 13.09
CA VAL A 28 2.14 18.85 11.86
C VAL A 28 2.97 19.44 10.72
N ALA A 29 3.73 20.52 10.96
CA ALA A 29 4.57 21.12 9.94
C ALA A 29 5.65 20.14 9.41
N TYR A 30 6.21 19.31 10.30
CA TYR A 30 7.16 18.27 9.91
C TYR A 30 6.50 17.19 9.03
N TYR A 31 5.31 16.72 9.41
CA TYR A 31 4.56 15.74 8.61
C TYR A 31 4.17 16.29 7.24
N SER A 32 3.65 17.53 7.18
CA SER A 32 3.30 18.18 5.92
C SER A 32 4.52 18.36 5.02
N TRP A 33 5.67 18.75 5.57
CA TRP A 33 6.93 18.82 4.81
C TRP A 33 7.36 17.45 4.27
N ARG A 34 7.23 16.39 5.09
CA ARG A 34 7.59 15.03 4.68
C ARG A 34 6.70 14.52 3.56
N VAL A 35 5.38 14.71 3.68
CA VAL A 35 4.42 14.35 2.63
C VAL A 35 4.71 15.14 1.35
N ARG A 36 4.98 16.45 1.47
CA ARG A 36 5.33 17.30 0.33
C ARG A 36 6.60 16.81 -0.38
N MET A 37 7.66 16.48 0.36
CA MET A 37 8.92 15.95 -0.20
C MET A 37 8.74 14.59 -0.86
N TRP A 38 7.92 13.71 -0.26
CA TRP A 38 7.56 12.42 -0.86
C TRP A 38 6.84 12.60 -2.18
N VAL A 39 5.80 13.45 -2.20
CA VAL A 39 5.02 13.73 -3.40
C VAL A 39 5.91 14.35 -4.49
N GLU A 40 6.69 15.39 -4.14
CA GLU A 40 7.65 16.04 -5.05
C GLU A 40 8.68 15.06 -5.61
N GLY A 41 9.15 14.10 -4.80
CA GLY A 41 10.11 13.07 -5.20
C GLY A 41 9.53 11.95 -6.06
N THR A 42 8.32 11.46 -5.77
CA THR A 42 7.72 10.35 -6.53
C THR A 42 7.25 10.77 -7.92
N PHE A 43 6.82 12.01 -8.09
CA PHE A 43 6.25 12.50 -9.35
C PHE A 43 7.17 13.47 -10.10
N ALA A 44 8.39 13.73 -9.62
CA ALA A 44 9.33 14.70 -10.21
C ALA A 44 8.66 16.05 -10.55
N LEU A 45 7.79 16.53 -9.66
CA LEU A 45 6.93 17.71 -9.85
C LEU A 45 7.71 19.03 -10.01
N THR A 46 9.04 18.98 -9.93
CA THR A 46 9.93 20.12 -10.14
C THR A 46 10.12 20.46 -11.62
N VAL A 47 9.77 19.55 -12.54
CA VAL A 47 9.96 19.72 -13.99
C VAL A 47 8.66 20.05 -14.72
N MET A 48 7.51 19.73 -14.13
CA MET A 48 6.18 19.93 -14.74
C MET A 48 5.63 21.35 -14.56
N GLU A 49 4.81 21.78 -15.51
CA GLU A 49 4.14 23.07 -15.43
C GLU A 49 3.13 23.12 -14.26
N PRO A 50 2.86 24.33 -13.70
CA PRO A 50 2.01 24.48 -12.52
C PRO A 50 0.60 23.92 -12.68
N TRP A 51 0.07 23.93 -13.91
CA TRP A 51 -1.27 23.44 -14.22
C TRP A 51 -1.32 21.91 -14.29
N GLU A 52 -0.31 21.26 -14.87
CA GLU A 52 -0.23 19.80 -15.01
C GLU A 52 -0.11 19.14 -13.63
N LYS A 53 0.67 19.76 -12.75
CA LYS A 53 0.77 19.39 -11.33
C LYS A 53 -0.59 19.30 -10.64
N LEU A 54 -1.50 20.23 -10.91
CA LEU A 54 -2.84 20.21 -10.30
C LEU A 54 -3.66 19.00 -10.78
N VAL A 55 -3.57 18.67 -12.07
CA VAL A 55 -4.30 17.52 -12.64
C VAL A 55 -3.79 16.20 -12.06
N VAL A 56 -2.47 16.02 -11.96
CA VAL A 56 -1.87 14.80 -11.41
C VAL A 56 -2.25 14.62 -9.94
N VAL A 57 -2.13 15.67 -9.13
CA VAL A 57 -2.50 15.62 -7.71
C VAL A 57 -3.98 15.32 -7.54
N PHE A 58 -4.84 15.94 -8.36
CA PHE A 58 -6.28 15.69 -8.33
C PHE A 58 -6.61 14.24 -8.70
N ALA A 59 -6.06 13.72 -9.79
CA ALA A 59 -6.27 12.34 -10.22
C ALA A 59 -5.78 11.33 -9.18
N PHE A 60 -4.61 11.58 -8.57
CA PHE A 60 -4.07 10.72 -7.51
C PHE A 60 -4.94 10.74 -6.24
N LEU A 61 -5.45 11.91 -5.84
CA LEU A 61 -6.38 12.03 -4.73
C LEU A 61 -7.68 11.28 -4.99
N VAL A 62 -8.27 11.45 -6.19
CA VAL A 62 -9.49 10.74 -6.59
C VAL A 62 -9.25 9.22 -6.55
N MET A 63 -8.18 8.72 -7.17
CA MET A 63 -7.81 7.30 -7.11
C MET A 63 -7.62 6.81 -5.66
N SER A 64 -6.92 7.56 -4.83
CA SER A 64 -6.67 7.20 -3.43
C SER A 64 -7.96 7.15 -2.61
N ILE A 65 -8.89 8.09 -2.84
CA ILE A 65 -10.21 8.10 -2.21
C ILE A 65 -11.03 6.91 -2.70
N LEU A 66 -11.06 6.63 -3.99
CA LEU A 66 -11.78 5.48 -4.55
C LEU A 66 -11.26 4.17 -3.97
N VAL A 67 -9.94 4.01 -3.88
CA VAL A 67 -9.31 2.83 -3.25
C VAL A 67 -9.68 2.76 -1.77
N SER A 68 -9.60 3.87 -1.03
CA SER A 68 -9.93 3.90 0.40
C SER A 68 -11.39 3.58 0.66
N VAL A 69 -12.31 4.17 -0.11
CA VAL A 69 -13.75 3.89 -0.07
C VAL A 69 -14.02 2.43 -0.43
N SER A 70 -13.39 1.93 -1.49
CA SER A 70 -13.50 0.52 -1.89
C SER A 70 -13.00 -0.38 -0.76
N LEU A 71 -11.86 -0.08 -0.14
CA LEU A 71 -11.31 -0.88 0.95
C LEU A 71 -12.26 -0.93 2.15
N ILE A 72 -12.75 0.23 2.60
CA ILE A 72 -13.66 0.33 3.76
C ILE A 72 -15.02 -0.33 3.48
N ARG A 73 -15.56 -0.19 2.26
CA ARG A 73 -16.87 -0.72 1.89
C ARG A 73 -16.82 -2.21 1.54
N PHE A 74 -15.75 -2.65 0.90
CA PHE A 74 -15.63 -3.99 0.29
C PHE A 74 -15.02 -5.02 1.24
N LEU A 75 -14.09 -4.63 2.12
CA LEU A 75 -13.53 -5.55 3.13
C LEU A 75 -14.60 -6.21 4.02
N PRO A 76 -15.49 -5.47 4.70
CA PRO A 76 -16.46 -6.10 5.60
C PRO A 76 -17.44 -7.01 4.83
N ALA A 77 -17.79 -6.64 3.59
CA ALA A 77 -18.66 -7.45 2.73
C ALA A 77 -18.00 -8.78 2.30
N LYS A 78 -16.68 -8.78 2.08
CA LYS A 78 -15.92 -9.99 1.71
C LYS A 78 -15.64 -10.91 2.90
N ILE A 79 -15.31 -10.35 4.06
CA ILE A 79 -14.96 -11.13 5.27
C ILE A 79 -16.13 -12.01 5.72
N THR A 80 -17.36 -11.48 5.72
CA THR A 80 -18.56 -12.23 6.13
C THR A 80 -18.85 -13.45 5.24
N THR A 81 -18.58 -13.32 3.94
CA THR A 81 -18.80 -14.41 2.98
C THR A 81 -17.74 -15.52 3.15
N ILE A 82 -16.48 -15.14 3.35
CA ILE A 82 -15.38 -16.09 3.56
C ILE A 82 -15.56 -16.83 4.89
N GLN A 83 -15.97 -16.13 5.95
CA GLN A 83 -16.24 -16.75 7.25
C GLN A 83 -17.29 -17.85 7.17
N ARG A 84 -18.35 -17.64 6.38
CA ARG A 84 -19.39 -18.66 6.21
C ARG A 84 -18.86 -19.89 5.50
N GLN A 85 -18.02 -19.71 4.48
CA GLN A 85 -17.42 -20.83 3.73
C GLN A 85 -16.38 -21.58 4.57
N THR A 86 -15.50 -20.89 5.29
CA THR A 86 -14.51 -21.55 6.15
C THR A 86 -15.15 -22.24 7.35
N ALA A 87 -16.28 -21.74 7.88
CA ALA A 87 -17.03 -22.45 8.92
C ALA A 87 -17.53 -23.82 8.43
N TYR A 88 -17.99 -23.94 7.19
CA TYR A 88 -18.38 -25.24 6.61
C TYR A 88 -17.19 -26.20 6.48
N TYR A 89 -16.02 -25.71 6.04
CA TYR A 89 -14.83 -26.57 5.94
C TYR A 89 -14.20 -26.92 7.28
N LEU A 90 -14.28 -26.02 8.27
CA LEU A 90 -13.73 -26.23 9.60
C LEU A 90 -14.61 -27.17 10.44
N TRP A 91 -15.94 -27.06 10.31
CA TRP A 91 -16.89 -27.85 11.10
C TRP A 91 -17.29 -29.17 10.42
N GLY A 92 -17.29 -29.22 9.08
CA GLY A 92 -17.70 -30.41 8.32
C GLY A 92 -16.68 -31.55 8.24
N HIS A 93 -15.52 -31.43 8.90
CA HIS A 93 -14.47 -32.46 8.87
C HIS A 93 -14.51 -33.44 10.04
N HIS A 94 -15.42 -33.27 11.01
CA HIS A 94 -15.53 -34.22 12.13
C HIS A 94 -16.22 -35.53 11.68
N ASP A 95 -17.21 -35.47 10.80
CA ASP A 95 -18.08 -36.61 10.46
C ASP A 95 -17.40 -37.65 9.52
N GLY A 96 -16.35 -37.25 8.80
CA GLY A 96 -15.63 -38.11 7.85
C GLY A 96 -14.54 -38.98 8.47
N ILE A 97 -13.95 -38.54 9.59
CA ILE A 97 -12.86 -39.27 10.25
C ILE A 97 -13.43 -40.39 11.14
N ASP A 98 -14.59 -40.18 11.76
CA ASP A 98 -15.26 -41.16 12.61
C ASP A 98 -15.83 -42.34 11.81
N SER A 99 -16.30 -42.10 10.59
CA SER A 99 -16.76 -43.17 9.69
C SER A 99 -15.60 -43.99 9.12
N ILE A 100 -14.45 -43.36 8.83
CA ILE A 100 -13.23 -44.03 8.36
C ILE A 100 -12.55 -44.85 9.48
N SER A 101 -12.61 -44.40 10.73
CA SER A 101 -12.07 -45.16 11.87
C SER A 101 -12.95 -46.37 12.22
N SER A 102 -14.28 -46.21 12.17
CA SER A 102 -15.26 -47.29 12.37
C SER A 102 -15.20 -48.36 11.28
N SER A 103 -14.97 -47.97 10.03
CA SER A 103 -14.79 -48.91 8.90
C SER A 103 -13.49 -49.73 8.99
N ARG A 104 -12.45 -49.16 9.61
CA ARG A 104 -11.14 -49.82 9.74
C ARG A 104 -11.11 -50.88 10.84
N THR A 105 -11.82 -50.67 11.94
CA THR A 105 -11.95 -51.66 13.01
C THR A 105 -12.84 -52.85 12.62
N THR A 106 -13.85 -52.64 11.78
CA THR A 106 -14.65 -53.76 11.24
C THR A 106 -13.84 -54.66 10.32
N LEU A 107 -12.95 -54.12 9.48
CA LEU A 107 -12.14 -54.92 8.55
C LEU A 107 -11.03 -55.71 9.26
N SER A 108 -10.42 -55.18 10.32
CA SER A 108 -9.42 -55.92 11.11
C SER A 108 -9.99 -57.09 11.91
N ASN A 109 -11.30 -57.08 12.19
CA ASN A 109 -11.97 -58.16 12.93
C ASN A 109 -12.21 -59.42 12.08
N TRP A 110 -12.19 -59.30 10.74
CA TRP A 110 -12.39 -60.42 9.81
C TRP A 110 -11.09 -61.12 9.38
N THR A 111 -9.93 -60.64 9.81
CA THR A 111 -8.61 -61.18 9.42
C THR A 111 -7.93 -62.00 10.51
N VAL A 112 -8.62 -62.33 11.59
CA VAL A 112 -8.08 -63.15 12.70
C VAL A 112 -9.02 -64.33 12.96
N HIS A 113 -9.08 -65.28 12.04
CA HIS A 113 -9.53 -66.66 12.27
C HIS A 113 -8.98 -67.59 11.20
#